data_AF-A0A450VFQ7-F1
#
_entry.id   AF-A0A450VFQ7-F1
#
_cell.length_a   1.000
_cell.length_b   1.000
_cell.length_c   1.000
_cell.angle_alpha   90.00
_cell.angle_beta   90.00
_cell.angle_gamma   90.00
#
_symmetry.space_group_name_H-M   'P 1'
#
loop_
_entity.id
_entity.type
_entity.pdbx_description
1 polymer ?
#
loop_
_entity_poly.entity_id
_entity_poly.type
_entity_poly.pdbx_seq_one_letter_code
_entity_poly.pdbx_strand_id
1 'polypeptide(L)'
;MNLTDLFQTTTLTQAIEKLPVFPSRLGAMGLFTSRGITTTSVVLDERAGRIILVPNTSRNDDPAPIQKPQRKRRTFETTHLPLPATLLPSEYQNIAPFGSERPINQQAAIINNALQFIKNSLDATREWQRVGAIRGVIRDADGSVIKNLFDALYDEFQYF
;
A
#
# COMPACT_ATOMS: atom_id res chain seq x y z
N MET A 1 31.08 33.92 -46.00
CA MET A 1 30.29 33.17 -45.01
C MET A 1 29.79 34.16 -43.98
N ASN A 2 28.46 34.32 -43.86
CA ASN A 2 27.83 35.25 -42.93
C ASN A 2 27.72 34.58 -41.55
N LEU A 3 28.19 35.26 -40.50
CA LEU A 3 28.24 34.77 -39.11
C LEU A 3 26.86 34.48 -38.51
N THR A 4 25.78 34.92 -39.16
CA THR A 4 24.39 34.70 -38.72
C THR A 4 23.93 33.25 -38.83
N ASP A 5 24.55 32.44 -39.69
CA ASP A 5 24.13 31.05 -39.93
C ASP A 5 24.78 30.05 -38.96
N LEU A 6 25.76 30.50 -38.15
CA LEU A 6 26.43 29.67 -37.14
C LEU A 6 25.60 29.52 -35.85
N PHE A 7 24.48 30.24 -35.73
CA PHE A 7 23.61 30.28 -34.55
C PHE A 7 22.15 29.93 -34.87
N GLN A 8 21.89 29.11 -35.90
CA GLN A 8 20.56 28.55 -36.09
C GLN A 8 20.27 27.56 -34.95
N THR A 9 19.45 28.03 -34.02
CA THR A 9 18.79 27.24 -32.99
C THR A 9 17.98 26.15 -33.66
N THR A 10 18.44 24.90 -33.52
CA THR A 10 17.59 23.74 -33.74
C THR A 10 16.39 23.87 -32.80
N THR A 11 15.23 24.17 -33.37
CA THR A 11 13.98 24.27 -32.62
C THR A 11 13.67 22.92 -32.01
N LEU A 12 13.67 22.84 -30.68
CA LEU A 12 13.31 21.67 -29.90
C LEU A 12 11.90 21.22 -30.33
N THR A 13 11.83 20.22 -31.22
CA THR A 13 10.58 19.93 -31.94
C THR A 13 9.52 19.30 -31.03
N GLN A 14 9.93 18.59 -29.98
CA GLN A 14 9.06 18.15 -28.89
C GLN A 14 9.88 17.55 -27.74
N ALA A 15 9.55 17.86 -26.49
CA ALA A 15 10.08 17.15 -25.33
C ALA A 15 8.98 16.19 -24.81
N ILE A 16 9.28 14.89 -24.76
CA ILE A 16 8.33 13.86 -24.29
C ILE A 16 8.82 13.38 -22.92
N GLU A 17 8.15 13.83 -21.85
CA GLU A 17 8.39 13.32 -20.49
C GLU A 17 7.53 12.07 -20.27
N LYS A 18 8.15 10.89 -20.33
CA LYS A 18 7.47 9.62 -20.01
C LYS A 18 7.45 9.45 -18.49
N LEU A 19 6.36 9.89 -17.86
CA LEU A 19 6.10 9.56 -16.48
C LEU A 19 5.92 8.05 -16.33
N PRO A 20 6.59 7.39 -15.36
CA PRO A 20 6.40 5.97 -15.14
C PRO A 20 4.95 5.70 -14.73
N VAL A 21 4.23 4.96 -15.56
CA VAL A 21 2.88 4.49 -15.24
C VAL A 21 3.01 3.35 -14.25
N PHE A 22 2.44 3.49 -13.06
CA PHE A 22 2.42 2.43 -12.07
C PHE A 22 1.33 1.39 -12.42
N PRO A 23 1.67 0.14 -12.77
CA PRO A 23 0.67 -0.88 -13.06
C PRO A 23 0.10 -1.46 -11.76
N SER A 24 -1.05 -0.96 -11.31
CA SER A 24 -1.83 -1.59 -10.23
C SER A 24 -2.84 -2.57 -10.83
N ARG A 25 -2.68 -3.87 -10.60
CA ARG A 25 -3.63 -4.89 -11.09
C ARG A 25 -4.61 -5.28 -10.01
N LEU A 26 -4.14 -5.57 -8.80
CA LEU A 26 -4.97 -5.89 -7.64
C LEU A 26 -5.77 -4.67 -7.18
N GLY A 27 -5.16 -3.48 -7.25
CA GLY A 27 -5.87 -2.23 -7.03
C GLY A 27 -7.07 -2.04 -7.98
N ALA A 28 -6.90 -2.37 -9.26
CA ALA A 28 -7.96 -2.26 -10.27
C ALA A 28 -9.03 -3.36 -10.18
N MET A 29 -8.69 -4.52 -9.61
CA MET A 29 -9.62 -5.65 -9.44
C MET A 29 -10.67 -5.44 -8.34
N GLY A 30 -10.55 -4.39 -7.52
CA GLY A 30 -11.53 -4.08 -6.47
C GLY A 30 -11.55 -5.07 -5.29
N LEU A 31 -10.56 -5.97 -5.20
CA LEU A 31 -10.44 -6.94 -4.10
C LEU A 31 -10.15 -6.29 -2.74
N PHE A 32 -9.58 -5.09 -2.74
CA PHE A 32 -9.20 -4.36 -1.54
C PHE A 32 -9.93 -3.02 -1.47
N THR A 33 -10.63 -2.76 -0.36
CA THR A 33 -11.22 -1.46 -0.06
C THR A 33 -10.35 -0.69 0.92
N SER A 34 -9.90 0.50 0.56
CA SER A 34 -9.15 1.37 1.47
C SER A 34 -10.09 2.11 2.43
N ARG A 35 -9.83 2.00 3.73
CA ARG A 35 -10.50 2.79 4.77
C ARG A 35 -9.44 3.39 5.69
N GLY A 36 -9.51 4.70 5.91
CA GLY A 36 -8.68 5.38 6.90
C GLY A 36 -9.14 5.04 8.31
N ILE A 37 -8.19 4.88 9.22
CA ILE A 37 -8.42 4.69 10.66
C ILE A 37 -7.68 5.78 11.42
N THR A 38 -8.18 6.14 12.60
CA THR A 38 -7.56 7.13 13.49
C THR A 38 -6.62 6.51 14.50
N THR A 39 -6.65 5.18 14.66
CA THR A 39 -5.82 4.40 15.58
C THR A 39 -4.62 3.80 14.87
N THR A 40 -3.59 3.41 15.63
CA THR A 40 -2.40 2.69 15.13
C THR A 40 -2.61 1.17 15.03
N SER A 41 -3.79 0.68 15.40
CA SER A 41 -4.13 -0.73 15.33
C SER A 41 -5.59 -0.96 14.95
N VAL A 42 -5.83 -2.10 14.32
CA VAL A 42 -7.14 -2.62 13.96
C VAL A 42 -7.38 -3.89 14.75
N VAL A 43 -8.53 -3.97 15.41
CA VAL A 43 -8.91 -5.15 16.19
C VAL A 43 -10.00 -5.91 15.43
N LEU A 44 -9.75 -7.19 15.15
CA LEU A 44 -10.71 -8.15 14.63
C LEU A 44 -11.31 -8.93 15.82
N ASP A 45 -12.62 -8.83 15.99
CA ASP A 45 -13.36 -9.61 16.99
C ASP A 45 -14.10 -10.74 16.27
N GLU A 46 -13.63 -11.97 16.48
CA GLU A 46 -14.14 -13.17 15.85
C GLU A 46 -15.01 -13.94 16.84
N ARG A 47 -16.25 -14.26 16.43
CA ARG A 47 -17.17 -15.06 17.22
C ARG A 47 -17.42 -16.38 16.50
N ALA A 48 -16.75 -17.44 16.95
CA ALA A 48 -16.99 -18.78 16.43
C ALA A 48 -18.36 -19.29 16.91
N GLY A 49 -19.28 -19.53 15.98
CA GLY A 49 -20.52 -20.26 16.27
C GLY A 49 -20.20 -21.74 16.41
N ARG A 50 -20.48 -22.35 17.57
CA ARG A 50 -20.29 -23.79 17.78
C ARG A 50 -21.62 -24.52 17.57
N ILE A 51 -21.63 -25.51 16.68
CA ILE A 51 -22.71 -26.51 16.62
C ILE A 51 -22.33 -27.62 17.60
N ILE A 52 -23.17 -27.88 18.59
CA ILE A 52 -23.00 -28.99 19.53
C ILE A 52 -24.07 -30.04 19.27
N LEU A 53 -23.69 -31.31 19.37
CA LEU A 53 -24.65 -32.39 19.49
C LEU A 53 -25.18 -32.38 20.93
N VAL A 54 -26.50 -32.35 21.07
CA VAL A 54 -27.17 -32.33 22.37
C VAL A 54 -27.23 -33.77 22.90
N PRO A 55 -26.66 -34.07 24.08
CA PRO A 55 -26.73 -35.41 24.65
C PRO A 55 -28.17 -35.75 25.05
N ASN A 56 -28.57 -37.00 24.86
CA ASN A 56 -29.87 -37.51 25.33
C ASN A 56 -29.82 -37.75 26.84
N THR A 57 -30.50 -36.93 27.63
CA THR A 57 -30.60 -37.07 29.10
C THR A 57 -31.93 -37.71 29.50
N SER A 58 -31.94 -38.46 30.61
CA SER A 58 -33.15 -39.06 31.17
C SER A 58 -34.15 -37.98 31.61
N ARG A 59 -35.46 -38.30 31.63
CA ARG A 59 -36.51 -37.34 32.03
C ARG A 59 -36.36 -36.80 33.46
N ASN A 60 -35.61 -37.50 34.30
CA ASN A 60 -35.42 -37.16 35.71
C ASN A 60 -34.08 -36.47 35.99
N ASP A 61 -33.19 -36.35 35.00
CA ASP A 61 -31.87 -35.76 35.17
C ASP A 61 -31.84 -34.28 34.76
N ASP A 62 -30.88 -33.54 35.30
CA ASP A 62 -30.68 -32.13 34.96
C ASP A 62 -30.21 -31.94 33.50
N PRO A 63 -30.67 -30.87 32.83
CA PRO A 63 -30.27 -30.57 31.46
C PRO A 63 -28.79 -30.20 31.36
N ALA A 64 -28.14 -30.60 30.26
CA ALA A 64 -26.73 -30.28 30.03
C ALA A 64 -26.51 -28.75 29.85
N PRO A 65 -25.52 -28.15 30.55
CA PRO A 65 -25.27 -26.71 30.44
C PRO A 65 -24.66 -26.35 29.07
N ILE A 66 -25.25 -25.35 28.41
CA ILE A 66 -24.75 -24.83 27.13
C ILE A 66 -23.54 -23.92 27.41
N GLN A 67 -22.38 -24.28 26.87
CA GLN A 67 -21.21 -23.39 26.87
C GLN A 67 -21.42 -22.26 25.85
N LYS A 68 -21.24 -21.02 26.29
CA LYS A 68 -21.33 -19.85 25.41
C LYS A 68 -20.17 -19.86 24.40
N PRO A 69 -20.39 -19.43 23.16
CA PRO A 69 -19.32 -19.30 22.18
C PRO A 69 -18.26 -18.32 22.70
N GLN A 70 -17.02 -18.77 22.72
CA GLN A 70 -15.87 -17.95 23.09
C GLN A 70 -15.60 -16.93 21.97
N ARG A 71 -15.23 -15.70 22.36
CA ARG A 71 -14.80 -14.66 21.43
C ARG A 71 -13.28 -14.66 21.33
N LYS A 72 -12.74 -14.67 20.12
CA LYS A 72 -11.31 -14.51 19.86
C LYS A 72 -11.06 -13.11 19.32
N ARG A 73 -10.23 -12.34 20.01
CA ARG A 73 -9.84 -11.00 19.58
C ARG A 73 -8.43 -11.04 19.01
N ARG A 74 -8.23 -10.47 17.82
CA ARG A 74 -6.93 -10.38 17.16
C ARG A 74 -6.62 -8.92 16.84
N THR A 75 -5.39 -8.50 17.08
CA THR A 75 -4.95 -7.12 16.84
C THR A 75 -3.92 -7.08 15.73
N PHE A 76 -4.11 -6.18 14.79
CA PHE A 76 -3.19 -5.86 13.70
C PHE A 76 -2.65 -4.46 13.90
N GLU A 77 -1.34 -4.30 13.91
CA GLU A 77 -0.70 -2.99 13.98
C GLU A 77 -0.50 -2.42 12.58
N THR A 78 -0.61 -1.10 12.44
CA THR A 78 -0.41 -0.41 11.16
C THR A 78 1.07 -0.23 10.86
N THR A 79 1.47 -0.53 9.62
CA THR A 79 2.83 -0.26 9.12
C THR A 79 3.05 1.23 8.87
N HIS A 80 4.21 1.75 9.29
CA HIS A 80 4.63 3.12 9.02
C HIS A 80 5.61 3.14 7.83
N LEU A 81 5.25 3.84 6.74
CA LEU A 81 6.02 3.88 5.48
C LEU A 81 6.49 5.32 5.16
N PRO A 82 7.45 5.89 5.91
CA PRO A 82 7.95 7.23 5.65
C PRO A 82 8.89 7.26 4.43
N LEU A 83 8.67 8.19 3.50
CA LEU A 83 9.57 8.45 2.38
C LEU A 83 9.80 9.97 2.24
N PRO A 84 10.92 10.49 2.79
CA PRO A 84 11.25 11.91 2.65
C PRO A 84 11.82 12.21 1.26
N ALA A 85 11.49 13.37 0.70
CA ALA A 85 12.20 13.96 -0.42
C ALA A 85 12.72 15.34 0.00
N THR A 86 14.00 15.60 -0.26
CA THR A 86 14.65 16.88 0.03
C THR A 86 15.00 17.53 -1.29
N LEU A 87 14.59 18.80 -1.46
CA LEU A 87 14.95 19.59 -2.63
C LEU A 87 16.08 20.56 -2.28
N LEU A 88 17.15 20.53 -3.07
CA LEU A 88 18.34 21.35 -2.88
C LEU A 88 18.31 22.62 -3.74
N PRO A 89 19.04 23.69 -3.36
CA PRO A 89 19.18 24.90 -4.17
C PRO A 89 19.64 24.69 -5.61
N SER A 90 20.55 23.75 -5.80
CA SER A 90 21.04 23.34 -7.11
C SER A 90 19.95 22.73 -8.01
N GLU A 91 18.86 22.24 -7.43
CA GLU A 91 17.78 21.55 -8.15
C GLU A 91 16.65 22.50 -8.56
N TYR A 92 16.72 23.79 -8.24
CA TYR A 92 15.80 24.80 -8.78
C TYR A 92 16.51 25.98 -9.44
N GLN A 93 17.78 26.21 -9.11
CA GLN A 93 18.54 27.33 -9.65
C GLN A 93 19.23 26.95 -10.96
N ASN A 94 19.17 27.82 -11.96
CA ASN A 94 19.86 27.68 -13.26
C ASN A 94 19.44 26.45 -14.10
N ILE A 95 18.22 25.94 -13.93
CA ILE A 95 17.72 24.80 -14.72
C ILE A 95 16.95 25.32 -15.94
N ALA A 96 17.32 24.82 -17.12
CA ALA A 96 16.60 25.08 -18.35
C ALA A 96 15.22 24.39 -18.33
N PRO A 97 14.13 25.04 -18.78
CA PRO A 97 12.82 24.41 -18.81
C PRO A 97 12.84 23.26 -19.81
N PHE A 98 12.43 22.07 -19.36
CA PHE A 98 12.27 20.93 -20.26
C PHE A 98 11.11 21.21 -21.21
N GLY A 99 11.39 21.33 -22.51
CA GLY A 99 10.37 21.48 -23.55
C GLY A 99 9.76 22.87 -23.75
N SER A 100 10.30 23.92 -23.11
CA SER A 100 9.86 25.29 -23.38
C SER A 100 11.00 26.32 -23.27
N GLU A 101 10.91 27.40 -24.04
CA GLU A 101 11.87 28.50 -23.98
C GLU A 101 11.54 29.52 -22.87
N ARG A 102 10.37 29.39 -22.22
CA ARG A 102 9.87 30.34 -21.22
C ARG A 102 9.68 29.65 -19.86
N PRO A 103 10.43 30.07 -18.82
CA PRO A 103 10.34 29.50 -17.48
C PRO A 103 9.12 30.06 -16.73
N ILE A 104 7.92 29.63 -17.09
CA ILE A 104 6.73 29.89 -16.26
C ILE A 104 6.50 28.64 -15.41
N ASN A 105 6.64 28.78 -14.08
CA ASN A 105 6.33 27.78 -13.05
C ASN A 105 7.25 26.54 -12.94
N GLN A 106 8.54 26.63 -13.29
CA GLN A 106 9.49 25.50 -13.16
C GLN A 106 9.60 24.93 -11.74
N GLN A 107 9.57 25.81 -10.72
CA GLN A 107 9.63 25.39 -9.32
C GLN A 107 8.47 24.45 -8.96
N ALA A 108 7.26 24.79 -9.39
CA ALA A 108 6.07 23.96 -9.17
C ALA A 108 6.18 22.62 -9.90
N ALA A 109 6.76 22.59 -11.11
CA ALA A 109 6.97 21.35 -11.86
C ALA A 109 7.94 20.39 -11.12
N ILE A 110 9.05 20.90 -10.60
CA ILE A 110 10.05 20.10 -9.87
C ILE A 110 9.45 19.52 -8.59
N ILE A 111 8.71 20.34 -7.83
CA ILE A 111 8.00 19.89 -6.63
C ILE A 111 6.96 18.83 -6.99
N ASN A 112 6.15 19.05 -8.03
CA ASN A 112 5.14 18.10 -8.46
C ASN A 112 5.75 16.77 -8.91
N ASN A 113 6.88 16.80 -9.62
CA ASN A 113 7.60 15.60 -10.02
C ASN A 113 8.12 14.82 -8.81
N ALA A 114 8.67 15.50 -7.80
CA ALA A 114 9.10 14.84 -6.55
C ALA A 114 7.92 14.22 -5.79
N LEU A 115 6.80 14.94 -5.66
CA LEU A 115 5.58 14.44 -5.03
C LEU A 115 4.99 13.25 -5.78
N GLN A 116 4.99 13.30 -7.12
CA GLN A 116 4.51 12.21 -7.96
C GLN A 116 5.38 10.97 -7.82
N PHE A 117 6.69 11.14 -7.72
CA PHE A 117 7.63 10.04 -7.45
C PHE A 117 7.34 9.36 -6.11
N ILE A 118 7.16 10.15 -5.04
CA ILE A 118 6.83 9.61 -3.71
C ILE A 118 5.50 8.85 -3.75
N LYS A 119 4.47 9.45 -4.38
CA LYS A 119 3.15 8.84 -4.51
C LYS A 119 3.23 7.50 -5.23
N ASN A 120 3.89 7.46 -6.39
CA ASN A 120 4.05 6.25 -7.19
C ASN A 120 4.80 5.15 -6.41
N SER A 121 5.82 5.53 -5.63
CA SER A 121 6.56 4.60 -4.77
C SER A 121 5.69 4.00 -3.67
N LEU A 122 4.87 4.82 -3.00
CA LEU A 122 3.93 4.34 -1.98
C LEU A 122 2.85 3.44 -2.58
N ASP A 123 2.33 3.76 -3.75
CA ASP A 123 1.36 2.93 -4.45
C ASP A 123 1.97 1.58 -4.87
N ALA A 124 3.26 1.56 -5.23
CA ALA A 124 4.02 0.34 -5.49
C ALA A 124 4.17 -0.55 -4.25
N THR A 125 4.58 0.03 -3.13
CA THR A 125 4.69 -0.69 -1.86
C THR A 125 3.34 -1.23 -1.42
N ARG A 126 2.26 -0.46 -1.58
CA ARG A 126 0.91 -0.92 -1.24
C ARG A 126 0.47 -2.10 -2.10
N GLU A 127 0.74 -2.07 -3.40
CA GLU A 127 0.42 -3.19 -4.29
C GLU A 127 1.23 -4.43 -3.94
N TRP A 128 2.52 -4.28 -3.61
CA TRP A 128 3.36 -5.37 -3.13
C TRP A 128 2.79 -6.01 -1.86
N GLN A 129 2.38 -5.19 -0.89
CA GLN A 129 1.73 -5.67 0.33
C GLN A 129 0.38 -6.36 0.04
N ARG A 130 -0.41 -5.88 -0.93
CA ARG A 130 -1.64 -6.56 -1.38
C ARG A 130 -1.36 -7.93 -1.97
N VAL A 131 -0.32 -8.07 -2.79
CA VAL A 131 0.12 -9.37 -3.32
C VAL A 131 0.50 -10.30 -2.16
N GLY A 132 1.26 -9.78 -1.19
CA GLY A 132 1.63 -10.52 0.02
C GLY A 132 0.41 -10.97 0.83
N ALA A 133 -0.59 -10.10 0.99
CA ALA A 133 -1.82 -10.41 1.70
C ALA A 133 -2.61 -11.54 1.01
N ILE A 134 -2.71 -11.56 -0.32
CA ILE A 134 -3.35 -12.67 -1.07
C ILE A 134 -2.55 -13.98 -0.88
N ARG A 135 -1.22 -13.91 -0.87
CA ARG A 135 -0.35 -15.06 -0.62
C ARG A 135 -0.36 -15.52 0.85
N GLY A 136 -0.94 -14.73 1.75
CA GLY A 136 -1.01 -14.99 3.18
C GLY A 136 0.22 -14.56 3.98
N VAL A 137 1.25 -13.98 3.35
CA VAL A 137 2.43 -13.44 4.05
C VAL A 137 2.73 -12.05 3.53
N ILE A 138 2.55 -11.04 4.39
CA ILE A 138 2.85 -9.65 4.09
C ILE A 138 4.34 -9.42 4.34
N ARG A 139 5.03 -8.90 3.33
CA ARG A 139 6.47 -8.63 3.37
C ARG A 139 6.77 -7.15 3.18
N ASP A 140 7.89 -6.73 3.74
CA ASP A 140 8.46 -5.41 3.51
C ASP A 140 9.29 -5.38 2.21
N ALA A 141 9.81 -4.20 1.87
CA ALA A 141 10.62 -3.97 0.67
C ALA A 141 11.93 -4.77 0.66
N ASP A 142 12.51 -5.05 1.83
CA ASP A 142 13.71 -5.88 2.01
C ASP A 142 13.42 -7.40 1.96
N GLY A 143 12.15 -7.78 1.87
CA GLY A 143 11.69 -9.17 1.88
C GLY A 143 11.46 -9.76 3.27
N SER A 144 11.73 -9.00 4.34
CA SER A 144 11.38 -9.37 5.71
C SER A 144 9.87 -9.55 5.86
N VAL A 145 9.46 -10.41 6.79
CA VAL A 145 8.04 -10.69 7.02
C VAL A 145 7.50 -9.68 8.02
N ILE A 146 6.58 -8.83 7.55
CA ILE A 146 5.84 -7.90 8.42
C ILE A 146 4.81 -8.69 9.22
N LYS A 147 4.03 -9.54 8.54
CA LYS A 147 3.01 -10.36 9.18
C LYS A 147 2.70 -11.61 8.38
N ASN A 148 2.75 -12.76 9.04
CA ASN A 148 2.17 -14.00 8.52
C ASN A 148 0.69 -14.04 8.88
N LEU A 149 -0.19 -14.02 7.88
CA LEU A 149 -1.63 -14.08 8.06
C LEU A 149 -2.11 -15.50 8.35
N PHE A 150 -1.37 -16.53 7.94
CA PHE A 150 -1.71 -17.91 8.29
C PHE A 150 -1.62 -18.13 9.79
N ASP A 151 -0.49 -17.79 10.39
CA ASP A 151 -0.30 -17.90 11.85
C ASP A 151 -1.27 -16.99 12.59
N ALA A 152 -1.49 -15.77 12.08
CA ALA A 152 -2.37 -14.81 12.73
C ALA A 152 -3.86 -15.20 12.67
N LEU A 153 -4.29 -15.98 11.67
CA LEU A 153 -5.70 -16.33 11.45
C LEU A 153 -6.04 -17.80 11.74
N TYR A 154 -5.09 -18.73 11.64
CA TYR A 154 -5.31 -20.16 11.78
C TYR A 154 -4.43 -20.76 12.88
N ASP A 155 -4.84 -20.61 14.14
CA ASP A 155 -4.21 -21.28 15.29
C ASP A 155 -4.68 -22.73 15.49
N GLU A 156 -5.55 -23.27 14.62
CA GLU A 156 -6.30 -24.52 14.88
C GLU A 156 -5.71 -25.79 14.24
N PHE A 157 -4.59 -25.73 13.51
CA PHE A 157 -3.96 -26.93 12.91
C PHE A 157 -2.88 -27.59 13.78
N GLN A 158 -2.77 -27.26 15.06
CA GLN A 158 -1.87 -27.96 16.00
C GLN A 158 -2.39 -29.32 16.49
N TYR A 159 -3.52 -29.80 15.96
CA TYR A 159 -4.10 -31.11 16.28
C TYR A 159 -4.30 -31.96 15.02
N PHE A 160 -3.21 -32.28 14.34
CA PHE A 160 -3.06 -33.50 13.53
C PHE A 160 -1.66 -34.06 13.74
#